data_AF-A0A1Y2JQ96-F1
#
_entry.id   AF-A0A1Y2JQ96-F1
#
_cell.length_a   1.000
_cell.length_b   1.000
_cell.length_c   1.000
_cell.angle_alpha   90.00
_cell.angle_beta   90.00
_cell.angle_gamma   90.00
#
_symmetry.space_group_name_H-M   'P 1'
#
loop_
_entity.id
_entity.type
_entity.pdbx_description
1 polymer ?
#
loop_
_entity_poly.entity_id
_entity_poly.type
_entity_poly.pdbx_seq_one_letter_code
_entity_poly.pdbx_strand_id
1 'polypeptide(L)'
;MAPIRSFKNPWRDRYQQARFRDAIFHVETGGQAGGRRVALHEYPKRNVPYAEDMGKRANVYSVQGYLIGPSYLTLKDALITALDKDGPGLLRLPTPYMMRDVKVMVQSYSVTEARERGGMCAIEMQFVEYGDPNYRSTVSTPQEIQKSGSNVENSVLGEGQPDAETAQQASPYAQVYRGADVSNSVPSLP
;
A
#
# COMPACT_ATOMS: atom_id res chain seq x y z
N MET A 1 -33.95 35.43 -14.20
CA MET A 1 -33.69 34.78 -12.89
C MET A 1 -32.78 33.60 -13.14
N ALA A 2 -31.46 33.75 -12.92
CA ALA A 2 -30.52 32.65 -13.17
C ALA A 2 -30.63 31.63 -12.01
N PRO A 3 -30.73 30.31 -12.28
CA PRO A 3 -30.76 29.31 -11.22
C PRO A 3 -29.42 29.33 -10.46
N ILE A 4 -29.48 29.12 -9.14
CA ILE A 4 -28.30 28.97 -8.28
C ILE A 4 -27.49 27.79 -8.83
N ARG A 5 -26.46 28.10 -9.62
CA ARG A 5 -25.50 27.10 -10.11
C ARG A 5 -24.84 26.51 -8.87
N SER A 6 -25.10 25.24 -8.58
CA SER A 6 -24.33 24.54 -7.55
C SER A 6 -22.87 24.58 -7.99
N PHE A 7 -22.05 25.35 -7.30
CA PHE A 7 -20.60 25.30 -7.49
C PHE A 7 -20.18 23.86 -7.23
N LYS A 8 -19.68 23.16 -8.27
CA LYS A 8 -19.12 21.80 -8.11
C LYS A 8 -18.06 21.89 -7.05
N ASN A 9 -18.34 21.32 -5.88
CA ASN A 9 -17.42 21.37 -4.77
C ASN A 9 -16.72 20.00 -4.70
N PRO A 10 -15.45 19.89 -5.13
CA PRO A 10 -14.79 18.61 -5.33
C PRO A 10 -14.75 17.74 -4.08
N TRP A 11 -14.85 18.33 -2.88
CA TRP A 11 -14.95 17.53 -1.64
C TRP A 11 -16.35 16.92 -1.44
N ARG A 12 -17.42 17.66 -1.77
CA ARG A 12 -18.81 17.22 -1.58
C ARG A 12 -19.16 16.14 -2.59
N ASP A 13 -18.76 16.34 -3.85
CA ASP A 13 -19.01 15.39 -4.94
C ASP A 13 -18.29 14.06 -4.73
N ARG A 14 -17.25 14.05 -3.89
CA ARG A 14 -16.42 12.88 -3.57
C ARG A 14 -16.62 12.37 -2.14
N TYR A 15 -17.61 12.90 -1.43
CA TYR A 15 -17.95 12.43 -0.09
C TYR A 15 -18.39 10.97 -0.17
N GLN A 16 -17.69 10.10 0.56
CA GLN A 16 -18.08 8.71 0.72
C GLN A 16 -18.35 8.43 2.18
N GLN A 17 -19.40 7.66 2.45
CA GLN A 17 -19.75 7.29 3.80
C GLN A 17 -18.61 6.50 4.46
N ALA A 18 -18.33 6.78 5.74
CA ALA A 18 -17.29 6.07 6.47
C ALA A 18 -17.72 4.63 6.71
N ARG A 19 -16.82 3.69 6.42
CA ARG A 19 -17.08 2.27 6.53
C ARG A 19 -15.80 1.55 6.93
N PHE A 20 -15.93 0.64 7.88
CA PHE A 20 -14.90 -0.33 8.20
C PHE A 20 -15.47 -1.73 8.02
N ARG A 21 -14.89 -2.51 7.10
CA ARG A 21 -15.44 -3.80 6.64
C ARG A 21 -16.89 -3.63 6.17
N ASP A 22 -17.87 -4.03 6.97
CA ASP A 22 -19.31 -3.90 6.67
C ASP A 22 -20.03 -2.92 7.61
N ALA A 23 -19.33 -2.39 8.61
CA ALA A 23 -19.90 -1.49 9.59
C ALA A 23 -19.76 -0.03 9.14
N ILE A 24 -20.88 0.69 9.19
CA ILE A 24 -20.99 2.08 8.77
C ILE A 24 -20.98 2.98 10.01
N PHE A 25 -20.28 4.12 9.93
CA PHE A 25 -20.24 5.10 11.00
C PHE A 25 -20.08 6.53 10.45
N HIS A 26 -20.26 7.54 11.30
CA HIS A 26 -19.98 8.92 10.96
C HIS A 26 -18.63 9.34 11.50
N VAL A 27 -17.94 10.23 10.79
CA VAL A 27 -16.62 10.73 11.18
C VAL A 27 -16.75 12.21 11.51
N GLU A 28 -16.23 12.58 12.67
CA GLU A 28 -16.07 13.96 13.11
C GLU A 28 -14.69 14.47 12.73
N THR A 29 -13.64 13.74 13.10
CA THR A 29 -12.24 14.09 12.83
C THR A 29 -11.49 12.88 12.30
N GLY A 30 -10.70 13.07 11.25
CA GLY A 30 -9.81 12.05 10.69
C GLY A 30 -8.40 12.59 10.53
N GLY A 31 -7.43 11.90 11.12
CA GLY A 31 -6.01 12.18 11.04
C GLY A 31 -5.25 11.04 10.37
N GLN A 32 -4.16 11.38 9.70
CA GLN A 32 -3.20 10.42 9.17
C GLN A 32 -1.80 10.86 9.61
N ALA A 33 -1.07 9.97 10.25
CA ALA A 33 0.33 10.14 10.60
C ALA A 33 1.16 9.14 9.81
N GLY A 34 2.26 9.60 9.23
CA GLY A 34 3.17 8.78 8.42
C GLY A 34 4.52 9.44 8.30
N GLY A 35 5.44 8.81 7.58
CA GLY A 35 6.76 9.41 7.34
C GLY A 35 7.81 8.38 6.94
N ARG A 36 9.06 8.71 7.23
CA ARG A 36 10.21 7.80 7.05
C ARG A 36 10.90 7.57 8.38
N ARG A 37 11.52 6.41 8.55
CA ARG A 37 12.41 6.12 9.66
C ARG A 37 13.76 6.70 9.27
N VAL A 38 14.36 7.49 10.16
CA VAL A 38 15.62 8.17 9.90
C VAL A 38 16.58 7.84 11.04
N ALA A 39 17.78 7.34 10.71
CA ALA A 39 18.87 7.19 11.65
C ALA A 39 19.73 8.46 11.62
N LEU A 40 19.83 9.16 12.75
CA LEU A 40 20.57 10.40 12.87
C LEU A 40 21.97 10.12 13.41
N HIS A 41 22.99 10.53 12.66
CA HIS A 41 24.40 10.38 13.00
C HIS A 41 25.00 11.76 13.29
N GLU A 42 25.35 11.99 14.54
CA GLU A 42 25.99 13.23 15.01
C GLU A 42 27.48 13.00 15.25
N TYR A 43 28.32 13.88 14.71
CA TYR A 43 29.78 13.75 14.79
C TYR A 43 30.38 14.92 15.58
N PRO A 44 31.33 14.66 16.50
CA PRO A 44 32.02 15.73 17.21
C PRO A 44 32.67 16.73 16.26
N LYS A 45 32.57 18.02 16.59
CA LYS A 45 33.11 19.16 15.81
C LYS A 45 32.49 19.35 14.42
N ARG A 46 31.38 18.68 14.10
CA ARG A 46 30.62 18.89 12.87
C ARG A 46 29.27 19.51 13.21
N ASN A 47 28.97 20.66 12.60
CA ASN A 47 27.71 21.37 12.85
C ASN A 47 26.51 20.76 12.09
N VAL A 48 26.76 20.01 11.02
CA VAL A 48 25.72 19.39 10.19
C VAL A 48 25.74 17.88 10.40
N PRO A 49 24.70 17.28 11.01
CA PRO A 49 24.59 15.84 11.20
C PRO A 49 24.28 15.13 9.88
N TYR A 50 24.46 13.82 9.84
CA TYR A 50 24.08 12.97 8.72
C TYR A 50 22.80 12.20 9.04
N ALA A 51 21.79 12.28 8.18
CA ALA A 51 20.51 11.61 8.36
C ALA A 51 20.37 10.49 7.32
N GLU A 52 20.41 9.24 7.77
CA GLU A 52 20.28 8.05 6.93
C GLU A 52 18.81 7.57 6.91
N ASP A 53 18.32 7.20 5.73
CA ASP A 53 16.93 6.81 5.51
C ASP A 53 16.73 5.29 5.68
N MET A 54 16.04 4.90 6.75
CA MET A 54 15.74 3.52 7.14
C MET A 54 14.37 3.02 6.62
N GLY A 55 13.84 3.69 5.60
CA GLY A 55 12.62 3.30 4.89
C GLY A 55 11.33 3.94 5.42
N LYS A 56 10.20 3.55 4.84
CA LYS A 56 8.87 4.12 5.14
C LYS A 56 8.42 3.73 6.56
N ARG A 57 7.91 4.69 7.33
CA ARG A 57 7.19 4.46 8.59
C ARG A 57 5.76 4.03 8.24
N ALA A 58 5.20 3.10 9.02
CA ALA A 58 3.81 2.68 8.84
C ALA A 58 2.87 3.89 8.96
N ASN A 59 1.91 4.00 8.05
CA ASN A 59 0.87 5.00 8.17
C ASN A 59 -0.11 4.58 9.27
N VAL A 60 -0.37 5.50 10.19
CA VAL A 60 -1.35 5.37 11.27
C VAL A 60 -2.50 6.31 10.97
N TYR A 61 -3.73 5.81 11.08
CA TYR A 61 -4.95 6.56 10.87
C TYR A 61 -5.68 6.69 12.20
N SER A 62 -5.86 7.91 12.67
CA SER A 62 -6.64 8.22 13.86
C SER A 62 -8.00 8.74 13.45
N VAL A 63 -9.06 8.11 13.93
CA VAL A 63 -10.43 8.41 13.52
C VAL A 63 -11.28 8.62 14.75
N GLN A 64 -11.87 9.81 14.86
CA GLN A 64 -12.90 10.13 15.83
C GLN A 64 -14.22 10.17 15.08
N GLY A 65 -15.10 9.25 15.45
CA GLY A 65 -16.40 9.07 14.83
C GLY A 65 -17.50 8.92 15.85
N TYR A 66 -18.73 8.85 15.35
CA TYR A 66 -19.91 8.65 16.16
C TYR A 66 -20.96 7.84 15.42
N LEU A 67 -21.80 7.20 16.21
CA LEU A 67 -23.02 6.53 15.78
C LEU A 67 -24.17 7.29 16.41
N ILE A 68 -25.20 7.58 15.62
CA ILE A 68 -26.38 8.32 16.07
C ILE A 68 -27.64 7.71 15.46
N GLY A 69 -28.74 7.75 16.22
CA GLY A 69 -30.05 7.35 15.75
C GLY A 69 -30.69 6.25 16.60
N PRO A 70 -31.93 5.83 16.27
CA PRO A 70 -32.69 4.88 17.08
C PRO A 70 -32.06 3.48 17.12
N SER A 71 -31.28 3.11 16.09
CA SER A 71 -30.61 1.82 15.96
C SER A 71 -29.12 1.87 16.31
N TYR A 72 -28.65 2.94 17.00
CA TYR A 72 -27.22 3.12 17.28
C TYR A 72 -26.62 1.95 18.09
N LEU A 73 -27.40 1.30 18.95
CA LEU A 73 -26.95 0.13 19.73
C LEU A 73 -26.59 -1.04 18.81
N THR A 74 -27.46 -1.39 17.86
CA THR A 74 -27.19 -2.46 16.88
C THR A 74 -26.02 -2.13 15.98
N LEU A 75 -25.91 -0.87 15.55
CA LEU A 75 -24.77 -0.41 14.74
C LEU A 75 -23.47 -0.44 15.53
N LYS A 76 -23.50 -0.10 16.82
CA LYS A 76 -22.36 -0.18 17.72
C LYS A 76 -21.88 -1.61 17.85
N ASP A 77 -22.76 -2.54 18.16
CA ASP A 77 -22.40 -3.95 18.35
C ASP A 77 -21.85 -4.56 17.06
N ALA A 78 -22.43 -4.20 15.90
CA ALA A 78 -21.93 -4.59 14.60
C ALA A 78 -20.53 -4.01 14.31
N LEU A 79 -20.28 -2.75 14.69
CA LEU A 79 -18.97 -2.11 14.54
C LEU A 79 -17.93 -2.73 15.46
N ILE A 80 -18.26 -3.00 16.72
CA ILE A 80 -17.36 -3.66 17.68
C ILE A 80 -17.01 -5.06 17.17
N THR A 81 -18.02 -5.84 16.74
CA THR A 81 -17.79 -7.16 16.13
C THR A 81 -16.89 -7.06 14.89
N ALA A 82 -17.08 -6.02 14.07
CA ALA A 82 -16.22 -5.77 12.93
C ALA A 82 -14.80 -5.36 13.34
N LEU A 83 -14.60 -4.65 14.45
CA LEU A 83 -13.27 -4.25 14.96
C LEU A 83 -12.52 -5.43 15.59
N ASP A 84 -13.22 -6.31 16.30
CA ASP A 84 -12.64 -7.46 17.00
C ASP A 84 -12.35 -8.65 16.08
N LYS A 85 -12.93 -8.68 14.87
CA LYS A 85 -12.70 -9.78 13.92
C LYS A 85 -11.24 -9.82 13.46
N ASP A 86 -10.67 -11.02 13.44
CA ASP A 86 -9.26 -11.24 13.10
C ASP A 86 -8.89 -10.77 11.68
N GLY A 87 -7.63 -10.37 11.55
CA GLY A 87 -7.01 -10.02 10.27
C GLY A 87 -7.31 -8.60 9.77
N PRO A 88 -6.82 -8.27 8.57
CA PRO A 88 -6.97 -6.93 8.02
C PRO A 88 -8.40 -6.64 7.57
N GLY A 89 -8.81 -5.38 7.67
CA GLY A 89 -10.08 -4.86 7.18
C GLY A 89 -9.88 -3.78 6.12
N LEU A 90 -10.90 -3.56 5.29
CA LEU A 90 -10.95 -2.41 4.42
C LEU A 90 -11.54 -1.22 5.19
N LEU A 91 -10.79 -0.13 5.25
CA LEU A 91 -11.21 1.14 5.83
C LEU A 91 -11.43 2.17 4.72
N ARG A 92 -12.59 2.80 4.78
CA ARG A 92 -12.99 3.93 3.94
C ARG A 92 -13.40 5.09 4.84
N LEU A 93 -12.82 6.26 4.61
CA LEU A 93 -13.12 7.48 5.35
C LEU A 93 -13.62 8.59 4.41
N PRO A 94 -14.47 9.53 4.90
CA PRO A 94 -14.95 10.68 4.14
C PRO A 94 -13.91 11.81 3.98
N THR A 95 -12.66 11.59 4.38
CA THR A 95 -11.62 12.63 4.45
C THR A 95 -11.00 12.88 3.06
N PRO A 96 -10.71 14.14 2.66
CA PRO A 96 -10.20 14.46 1.32
C PRO A 96 -8.89 13.74 0.96
N TYR A 97 -8.09 13.35 1.95
CA TYR A 97 -6.82 12.63 1.76
C TYR A 97 -6.99 11.11 1.59
N MET A 98 -8.15 10.54 1.93
CA MET A 98 -8.46 9.11 1.84
C MET A 98 -9.73 8.89 1.01
N MET A 99 -9.57 8.91 -0.31
CA MET A 99 -10.67 8.65 -1.27
C MET A 99 -10.69 7.21 -1.79
N ARG A 100 -9.92 6.31 -1.17
CA ARG A 100 -9.77 4.91 -1.60
C ARG A 100 -9.88 3.99 -0.40
N ASP A 101 -10.27 2.74 -0.67
CA ASP A 101 -10.24 1.69 0.33
C ASP A 101 -8.80 1.37 0.68
N VAL A 102 -8.47 1.51 1.96
CA VAL A 102 -7.15 1.16 2.48
C VAL A 102 -7.29 -0.10 3.31
N LYS A 103 -6.40 -1.05 3.06
CA LYS A 103 -6.31 -2.26 3.88
C LYS A 103 -5.54 -1.91 5.16
N VAL A 104 -6.19 -2.06 6.30
CA VAL A 104 -5.66 -1.67 7.61
C VAL A 104 -5.87 -2.75 8.65
N MET A 105 -5.07 -2.73 9.70
CA MET A 105 -5.28 -3.46 10.95
C MET A 105 -5.76 -2.50 12.03
N VAL A 106 -6.66 -2.97 12.89
CA VAL A 106 -7.08 -2.22 14.08
C VAL A 106 -5.96 -2.32 15.11
N GLN A 107 -5.53 -1.18 15.65
CA GLN A 107 -4.54 -1.13 16.72
C GLN A 107 -5.22 -0.99 18.08
N SER A 108 -6.17 -0.07 18.20
CA SER A 108 -6.96 0.15 19.41
C SER A 108 -8.25 0.87 19.06
N TYR A 109 -9.27 0.68 19.87
CA TYR A 109 -10.48 1.48 19.81
C TYR A 109 -11.00 1.78 21.22
N SER A 110 -11.72 2.87 21.37
CA SER A 110 -12.44 3.22 22.58
C SER A 110 -13.85 3.67 22.22
N VAL A 111 -14.80 3.36 23.10
CA VAL A 111 -16.22 3.63 22.92
C VAL A 111 -16.69 4.40 24.14
N THR A 112 -17.26 5.59 23.92
CA THR A 112 -17.76 6.46 24.98
C THR A 112 -19.24 6.75 24.77
N GLU A 113 -20.04 6.36 25.75
CA GLU A 113 -21.48 6.65 25.79
C GLU A 113 -21.75 7.55 27.00
N ALA A 114 -22.31 8.74 26.75
CA ALA A 114 -22.73 9.65 27.81
C ALA A 114 -24.25 9.57 27.95
N ARG A 115 -24.75 9.27 29.16
CA ARG A 115 -26.19 9.18 29.45
C ARG A 115 -26.93 10.48 29.12
N GLU A 116 -26.25 11.60 29.27
CA GLU A 116 -26.76 12.95 28.99
C GLU A 116 -27.01 13.19 27.49
N ARG A 117 -26.27 12.50 26.62
CA ARG A 117 -26.33 12.65 25.16
C ARG A 117 -27.11 11.51 24.50
N GLY A 118 -28.03 10.87 25.23
CA GLY A 118 -28.71 9.63 24.84
C GLY A 118 -29.07 9.53 23.36
N GLY A 119 -28.84 8.36 22.77
CA GLY A 119 -29.04 8.13 21.32
C GLY A 119 -27.79 8.39 20.46
N MET A 120 -26.64 8.66 21.09
CA MET A 120 -25.35 8.70 20.41
C MET A 120 -24.28 7.89 21.14
N CYS A 121 -23.29 7.43 20.37
CA CYS A 121 -22.08 6.78 20.85
C CYS A 121 -20.89 7.39 20.14
N ALA A 122 -19.92 7.92 20.91
CA ALA A 122 -18.66 8.41 20.36
C ALA A 122 -17.63 7.28 20.34
N ILE A 123 -16.84 7.21 19.28
CA ILE A 123 -15.87 6.15 19.06
C ILE A 123 -14.57 6.75 18.57
N GLU A 124 -13.48 6.37 19.21
CA GLU A 124 -12.13 6.68 18.77
C GLU A 124 -11.45 5.41 18.33
N MET A 125 -10.87 5.41 17.13
CA MET A 125 -10.21 4.24 16.55
C MET A 125 -8.84 4.64 16.02
N GLN A 126 -7.87 3.73 16.21
CA GLN A 126 -6.56 3.80 15.62
C GLN A 126 -6.35 2.60 14.70
N PHE A 127 -5.99 2.88 13.46
CA PHE A 127 -5.70 1.89 12.45
C PHE A 127 -4.27 2.03 11.95
N VAL A 128 -3.66 0.92 11.55
CA VAL A 128 -2.33 0.90 10.95
C VAL A 128 -2.42 0.29 9.56
N GLU A 129 -1.74 0.89 8.58
CA GLU A 129 -1.63 0.35 7.22
C GLU A 129 -1.15 -1.11 7.24
N TYR A 130 -1.88 -1.99 6.56
CA TYR A 130 -1.49 -3.39 6.43
C TYR A 130 -0.58 -3.56 5.21
N GLY A 131 0.71 -3.83 5.46
CA GLY A 131 1.66 -4.23 4.42
C GLY A 131 1.57 -5.73 4.12
N ASP A 132 1.88 -6.12 2.88
CA ASP A 132 2.04 -7.54 2.53
C ASP A 132 3.27 -8.10 3.28
N PRO A 133 3.11 -9.16 4.11
CA PRO A 133 4.23 -9.77 4.83
C PRO A 133 5.28 -10.38 3.90
N ASN A 134 4.97 -10.66 2.63
CA ASN A 134 5.90 -11.23 1.66
C ASN A 134 6.79 -10.19 0.96
N TYR A 135 7.09 -9.07 1.63
CA TYR A 135 7.92 -8.02 1.06
C TYR A 135 9.36 -8.53 0.80
N ARG A 136 9.69 -8.80 -0.47
CA ARG A 136 11.07 -8.99 -0.94
C ARG A 136 11.61 -7.68 -1.46
N SER A 137 12.66 -7.16 -0.83
CA SER A 137 13.50 -6.12 -1.43
C SER A 137 14.19 -6.73 -2.65
N THR A 138 14.05 -6.10 -3.83
CA THR A 138 14.69 -6.49 -5.10
C THR A 138 16.19 -6.19 -5.09
N VAL A 139 16.90 -6.61 -4.05
CA VAL A 139 18.35 -6.62 -4.01
C VAL A 139 18.75 -8.03 -4.39
N SER A 140 18.87 -8.29 -5.69
CA SER A 140 19.36 -9.57 -6.18
C SER A 140 20.80 -9.73 -5.70
N THR A 141 21.00 -10.65 -4.76
CA THR A 141 22.35 -11.03 -4.36
C THR A 141 23.07 -11.65 -5.57
N PRO A 142 24.41 -11.51 -5.72
CA PRO A 142 25.14 -12.11 -6.84
C PRO A 142 24.87 -13.61 -7.00
N GLN A 143 24.59 -14.30 -5.89
CA GLN A 143 24.26 -15.72 -5.84
C GLN A 143 22.86 -16.03 -6.42
N GLU A 144 21.87 -15.16 -6.23
CA GLU A 144 20.54 -15.31 -6.85
C GLU A 144 20.57 -15.05 -8.36
N ILE A 145 21.42 -14.13 -8.81
CA ILE A 145 21.65 -13.86 -10.24
C ILE A 145 22.31 -15.08 -10.91
N GLN A 146 23.34 -15.66 -10.27
CA GLN A 146 24.00 -16.87 -10.74
C GLN A 146 23.06 -18.07 -10.81
N LYS A 147 22.24 -18.28 -9.77
CA LYS A 147 21.22 -19.36 -9.77
C LYS A 147 20.20 -19.17 -10.88
N SER A 148 19.71 -17.96 -11.08
CA SER A 148 18.77 -17.64 -12.16
C SER A 148 19.41 -17.85 -13.54
N GLY A 149 20.68 -17.45 -13.71
CA GLY A 149 21.46 -17.70 -14.92
C GLY A 149 21.65 -19.19 -15.21
N SER A 150 22.09 -19.97 -14.22
CA SER A 150 22.26 -21.42 -14.37
C SER A 150 20.96 -22.17 -14.65
N ASN A 151 19.82 -21.68 -14.12
CA ASN A 151 18.52 -22.26 -14.41
C ASN A 151 18.08 -21.97 -15.85
N VAL A 152 18.38 -20.77 -16.37
CA VAL A 152 18.16 -20.45 -17.79
C VAL A 152 19.08 -21.30 -18.67
N GLU A 153 20.36 -21.44 -18.33
CA GLU A 153 21.31 -22.30 -19.05
C GLU A 153 20.84 -23.76 -19.05
N ASN A 154 20.40 -24.31 -17.92
CA ASN A 154 19.85 -25.66 -17.84
C ASN A 154 18.53 -25.82 -18.60
N SER A 155 17.72 -24.77 -18.73
CA SER A 155 16.50 -24.80 -19.54
C SER A 155 16.79 -24.71 -21.05
N VAL A 156 17.89 -24.09 -21.45
CA VAL A 156 18.34 -23.98 -22.84
C VAL A 156 19.13 -25.23 -23.26
N LEU A 157 19.82 -25.88 -22.33
CA LEU A 157 20.69 -27.04 -22.56
C LEU A 157 20.06 -28.38 -22.16
N GLY A 158 18.84 -28.37 -21.63
CA GLY A 158 18.10 -29.58 -21.25
C GLY A 158 17.73 -30.41 -22.48
N GLU A 159 18.34 -31.59 -22.60
CA GLU A 159 17.93 -32.64 -23.53
C GLU A 159 16.45 -33.01 -23.28
N GLY A 160 15.58 -32.55 -24.17
CA GLY A 160 14.15 -32.86 -24.16
C GLY A 160 13.61 -32.71 -25.58
N GLN A 161 13.09 -33.81 -26.10
CA GLN A 161 12.50 -33.95 -27.43
C GLN A 161 11.51 -32.81 -27.74
N PRO A 162 11.46 -32.30 -28.98
CA PRO A 162 10.71 -31.08 -29.30
C PRO A 162 9.20 -31.32 -29.25
N ASP A 163 8.53 -30.78 -28.23
CA ASP A 163 7.08 -30.62 -28.23
C ASP A 163 6.71 -29.26 -28.85
N ALA A 164 5.91 -29.30 -29.90
CA ALA A 164 5.69 -28.23 -30.88
C ALA A 164 4.90 -26.99 -30.38
N GLU A 165 4.74 -26.78 -29.07
CA GLU A 165 3.87 -25.72 -28.52
C GLU A 165 4.61 -24.53 -27.87
N THR A 166 5.91 -24.60 -27.61
CA THR A 166 6.63 -23.50 -26.90
C THR A 166 7.24 -22.44 -27.83
N ALA A 167 6.89 -22.43 -29.12
CA ALA A 167 7.39 -21.44 -30.08
C ALA A 167 6.68 -20.07 -30.04
N GLN A 168 5.70 -19.86 -29.15
CA GLN A 168 4.82 -18.67 -29.20
C GLN A 168 5.02 -17.62 -28.11
N GLN A 169 6.06 -17.73 -27.28
CA GLN A 169 6.46 -16.63 -26.38
C GLN A 169 7.83 -16.06 -26.71
N ALA A 170 8.05 -15.77 -28.00
CA ALA A 170 9.13 -14.86 -28.40
C ALA A 170 8.70 -13.40 -28.11
N SER A 171 9.15 -12.85 -26.98
CA SER A 171 9.06 -11.43 -26.66
C SER A 171 9.88 -10.59 -27.67
N PRO A 172 9.44 -9.37 -28.06
CA PRO A 172 9.73 -8.76 -29.37
C PRO A 172 11.10 -8.05 -29.50
N TYR A 173 12.07 -8.32 -28.63
CA TYR A 173 13.36 -7.61 -28.62
C TYR A 173 14.47 -8.23 -29.50
N ALA A 174 14.15 -9.24 -30.30
CA ALA A 174 15.16 -10.02 -31.05
C ALA A 174 15.61 -9.43 -32.42
N GLN A 175 15.29 -8.17 -32.75
CA GLN A 175 15.53 -7.62 -34.09
C GLN A 175 16.66 -6.60 -34.25
N VAL A 176 17.43 -6.23 -33.21
CA VAL A 176 18.37 -5.10 -33.34
C VAL A 176 19.82 -5.49 -33.67
N TYR A 177 20.23 -6.76 -33.51
CA TYR A 177 21.59 -7.19 -33.86
C TYR A 177 21.58 -8.46 -34.71
N ARG A 178 21.15 -8.32 -35.96
CA ARG A 178 21.40 -9.31 -37.02
C ARG A 178 22.11 -8.58 -38.16
N GLY A 179 23.43 -8.54 -38.11
CA GLY A 179 24.25 -7.97 -39.18
C GLY A 179 25.55 -7.34 -38.68
N ALA A 180 26.47 -8.15 -38.17
CA ALA A 180 27.88 -7.79 -38.10
C ALA A 180 28.69 -9.08 -38.25
N ASP A 181 28.99 -9.44 -39.49
CA ASP A 181 29.97 -10.47 -39.81
C ASP A 181 31.34 -10.03 -39.26
N VAL A 182 31.90 -10.79 -38.33
CA VAL A 182 33.25 -10.55 -37.79
C VAL A 182 34.20 -11.60 -38.36
N SER A 183 34.58 -11.43 -39.62
CA SER A 183 35.80 -12.04 -40.15
C SER A 183 36.98 -11.13 -39.82
N ASN A 184 37.70 -11.39 -38.72
CA ASN A 184 38.99 -10.74 -38.46
C ASN A 184 40.10 -11.77 -38.52
N SER A 185 40.77 -11.82 -39.67
CA SER A 185 42.13 -12.34 -39.81
C SER A 185 43.12 -11.38 -39.15
N VAL A 186 44.03 -11.91 -38.34
CA VAL A 186 45.11 -11.16 -37.68
C VAL A 186 46.28 -11.00 -38.66
N PRO A 187 46.82 -9.79 -38.92
CA PRO A 187 48.06 -9.65 -39.66
C PRO A 187 49.28 -9.60 -38.72
N SER A 188 50.31 -10.39 -39.02
CA SER A 188 51.63 -10.33 -38.40
C SER A 188 52.54 -9.31 -39.11
N LEU A 189 53.28 -8.53 -38.30
CA LEU A 189 54.32 -7.54 -38.69
C LEU A 189 55.43 -8.15 -39.57
N PRO A 190 56.11 -7.37 -40.43
CA PRO A 190 57.08 -6.34 -40.01
C PRO A 190 56.63 -4.87 -40.21
#